data_AF-A0A1F3Y053-F1
#
_entry.id   AF-A0A1F3Y053-F1
#
_cell.length_a   1.000
_cell.length_b   1.000
_cell.length_c   1.000
_cell.angle_alpha   90.00
_cell.angle_beta   90.00
_cell.angle_gamma   90.00
#
_symmetry.space_group_name_H-M   'P 1'
#
loop_
_entity.id
_entity.type
_entity.pdbx_description
1 polymer ?
#
loop_
_entity_poly.entity_id
_entity_poly.type
_entity_poly.pdbx_seq_one_letter_code
_entity_poly.pdbx_strand_id
1 'polypeptide(L)' 'MGMKEKTNNTKTTNRPNTTSTLKTTTAKATTTNWPTHEQIAARAYGIYKSGKAGTPQEHWLQAERELKNTTTR' A
#
# COMPACT_ATOMS: atom_id res chain seq x y z
N MET A 1 36.35 20.90 -16.62
CA MET A 1 35.22 21.34 -15.76
C MET A 1 34.05 20.42 -16.00
N GLY A 2 33.69 19.60 -15.02
CA GLY A 2 32.62 18.62 -15.12
C GLY A 2 31.26 19.26 -14.83
N MET A 3 30.30 19.09 -15.74
CA MET A 3 28.90 19.38 -15.50
C MET A 3 28.09 18.14 -15.88
N LYS A 4 27.67 17.35 -14.88
CA LYS A 4 26.61 16.36 -15.07
C LYS A 4 25.73 16.31 -13.81
N GLU A 5 24.88 17.31 -13.68
CA GLU A 5 23.66 17.23 -12.89
C GLU A 5 22.49 17.08 -13.86
N LYS A 6 21.90 15.88 -13.95
CA LYS A 6 20.56 15.68 -14.53
C LYS A 6 19.82 14.58 -13.78
N THR A 7 19.19 15.00 -12.69
CA THR A 7 17.80 14.75 -12.30
C THR A 7 17.20 13.34 -12.48
N ASN A 8 16.98 12.69 -11.33
CA ASN A 8 15.82 11.92 -10.87
C ASN A 8 14.92 11.26 -11.94
N ASN A 9 15.03 9.93 -12.00
CA ASN A 9 14.28 9.03 -12.87
C ASN A 9 12.81 8.89 -12.41
N THR A 10 11.94 9.82 -12.82
CA THR A 10 10.48 9.67 -12.74
C THR A 10 9.99 8.77 -13.86
N LYS A 11 10.03 7.45 -13.65
CA LYS A 11 9.29 6.50 -14.49
C LYS A 11 7.84 6.42 -14.04
N THR A 12 7.09 7.50 -14.31
CA THR A 12 5.63 7.48 -14.32
C THR A 12 5.20 6.76 -15.58
N THR A 13 4.81 5.48 -15.46
CA THR A 13 4.00 4.82 -16.48
C THR A 13 2.58 4.75 -15.95
N ASN A 14 1.76 5.69 -16.40
CA ASN A 14 0.31 5.58 -16.38
C ASN A 14 -0.10 4.24 -17.01
N ARG A 15 -0.65 3.32 -16.22
CA ARG A 15 -1.54 2.28 -16.74
C ARG A 15 -2.95 2.58 -16.23
N PRO A 16 -3.94 2.76 -17.11
CA PRO A 16 -5.30 3.03 -16.71
C PRO A 16 -5.95 1.75 -16.18
N ASN A 17 -6.59 1.91 -15.01
CA ASN A 17 -7.86 1.33 -14.63
C ASN A 17 -8.19 -0.09 -15.16
N THR A 18 -7.81 -1.11 -14.40
CA THR A 18 -8.65 -2.31 -14.31
C THR A 18 -9.77 -2.01 -13.32
N THR A 19 -10.97 -1.82 -13.84
CA THR A 19 -12.22 -1.91 -13.09
C THR A 19 -12.30 -3.32 -12.49
N SER A 20 -11.64 -3.55 -11.36
CA SER A 20 -11.94 -4.70 -10.53
C SER A 20 -13.20 -4.33 -9.76
N THR A 21 -14.34 -4.76 -10.29
CA THR A 21 -15.54 -5.02 -9.49
C THR A 21 -15.14 -5.99 -8.39
N LEU A 22 -14.57 -5.46 -7.31
CA LEU A 22 -14.28 -6.17 -6.08
C LEU A 22 -15.64 -6.49 -5.48
N LYS A 23 -16.16 -7.66 -5.86
CA LYS A 23 -17.22 -8.32 -5.12
C LYS A 23 -16.70 -8.46 -3.70
N THR A 24 -17.22 -7.64 -2.79
CA THR A 24 -17.10 -7.79 -1.35
C THR A 24 -17.80 -9.08 -0.95
N THR A 25 -17.20 -10.21 -1.27
CA THR A 25 -17.48 -11.43 -0.53
C THR A 25 -16.78 -11.27 0.80
N THR A 26 -17.57 -11.06 1.83
CA THR A 26 -17.22 -11.15 3.25
C THR A 26 -16.57 -12.52 3.49
N ALA A 27 -15.28 -12.63 3.18
CA ALA A 27 -14.48 -13.78 3.54
C ALA A 27 -14.35 -13.74 5.06
N LYS A 28 -15.14 -14.58 5.71
CA LYS A 28 -15.10 -14.90 7.14
C LYS A 28 -13.64 -15.05 7.54
N ALA A 29 -13.12 -14.08 8.29
CA ALA A 29 -11.76 -14.08 8.77
C ALA A 29 -11.51 -15.37 9.53
N THR A 30 -10.76 -16.29 8.92
CA THR A 30 -10.15 -17.40 9.65
C THR A 30 -9.28 -16.77 10.73
N THR A 31 -9.43 -17.23 11.97
CA THR A 31 -8.86 -16.69 13.21
C THR A 31 -7.33 -16.80 13.28
N THR A 32 -6.65 -16.19 12.33
CA THR A 32 -5.20 -16.01 12.35
C THR A 32 -4.96 -14.59 12.83
N ASN A 33 -4.24 -14.45 13.96
CA ASN A 33 -3.88 -13.19 14.59
C ASN A 33 -2.99 -12.27 13.70
N TRP A 34 -2.74 -12.67 12.45
CA TRP A 34 -1.91 -11.94 11.51
C TRP A 34 -2.76 -11.30 10.41
N PRO A 35 -2.53 -10.02 10.08
CA PRO A 35 -3.17 -9.38 8.95
C PRO A 35 -2.86 -10.14 7.65
N THR A 36 -3.88 -10.35 6.84
CA THR A 36 -3.72 -10.92 5.50
C THR A 36 -3.09 -9.89 4.55
N HIS A 37 -2.46 -10.39 3.48
CA HIS A 37 -1.86 -9.53 2.45
C HIS A 37 -2.87 -8.52 1.87
N GLU A 38 -4.10 -8.93 1.61
CA GLU A 38 -5.14 -8.06 1.08
C GLU A 38 -5.51 -6.92 2.05
N GLN A 39 -5.58 -7.22 3.35
CA GLN A 39 -5.83 -6.20 4.37
C GLN A 39 -4.69 -5.17 4.42
N ILE A 40 -3.45 -5.65 4.36
CA ILE A 40 -2.25 -4.79 4.33
C ILE A 40 -2.26 -3.92 3.06
N ALA A 41 -2.55 -4.52 1.90
CA ALA A 41 -2.62 -3.80 0.62
C ALA A 41 -3.69 -2.70 0.63
N ALA A 42 -4.89 -3.01 1.14
CA ALA A 42 -5.97 -2.03 1.25
C ALA A 42 -5.58 -0.86 2.16
N ARG A 43 -4.92 -1.16 3.29
CA ARG A 43 -4.47 -0.11 4.23
C ARG A 43 -3.32 0.72 3.66
N ALA A 44 -2.34 0.09 3.02
CA ALA A 44 -1.22 0.76 2.36
C ALA A 44 -1.70 1.70 1.25
N TYR A 45 -2.70 1.27 0.46
CA TYR A 45 -3.34 2.12 -0.54
C TYR A 45 -4.08 3.30 0.07
N GLY A 46 -4.72 3.12 1.23
CA GLY A 46 -5.30 4.23 2.01
C GLY A 46 -4.24 5.26 2.46
N ILE A 47 -3.08 4.78 2.92
CA ILE A 47 -1.95 5.63 3.31
C ILE A 47 -1.41 6.41 2.10
N TYR A 48 -1.19 5.73 0.96
CA TYR A 48 -0.80 6.38 -0.29
C TYR A 48 -1.79 7.48 -0.71
N LYS A 49 -3.10 7.19 -0.64
CA LYS A 49 -4.15 8.16 -0.99
C LYS A 49 -4.27 9.33 -0.03
N SER A 50 -3.78 9.21 1.21
CA SER A 50 -3.77 10.31 2.17
C SER A 50 -2.79 11.43 1.83
N GLY A 51 -1.96 11.25 0.80
CA GLY A 51 -0.93 12.23 0.43
C GLY A 51 0.26 12.24 1.39
N LYS A 52 0.37 11.23 2.28
CA LYS A 52 1.57 11.02 3.08
C LYS A 52 2.76 10.76 2.15
N ALA A 53 3.85 11.46 2.41
CA ALA A 53 5.12 11.22 1.74
C ALA A 53 5.64 9.83 2.13
N GLY A 54 6.23 9.14 1.14
CA GLY A 54 6.74 7.79 1.30
C GLY A 54 6.65 7.01 -0.01
N THR A 55 7.49 5.99 -0.10
CA THR A 55 7.46 4.96 -1.13
C THR A 55 6.31 3.98 -0.86
N PRO A 56 5.81 3.28 -1.89
CA PRO A 56 4.82 2.22 -1.71
C PRO A 56 5.24 1.17 -0.66
N GLN A 57 6.54 0.87 -0.57
CA GLN A 57 7.11 -0.04 0.42
C GLN A 57 6.99 0.50 1.85
N GLU A 58 7.23 1.79 2.07
CA GLU A 58 7.07 2.42 3.39
C GLU A 58 5.60 2.45 3.80
N HIS A 59 4.69 2.71 2.86
CA HIS A 59 3.24 2.63 3.11
C HIS A 59 2.79 1.21 3.46
N TRP A 60 3.39 0.20 2.81
CA TRP A 60 3.16 -1.21 3.11
C TRP A 60 3.59 -1.55 4.54
N LEU A 61 4.83 -1.22 4.92
CA LEU A 61 5.35 -1.47 6.27
C LEU A 61 4.54 -0.75 7.36
N GLN A 62 4.09 0.49 7.08
CA GLN A 62 3.23 1.23 7.97
C GLN A 62 1.86 0.55 8.14
N ALA A 63 1.27 0.09 7.05
CA ALA A 63 0.00 -0.65 7.08
C ALA A 63 0.09 -1.95 7.89
N GLU A 64 1.17 -2.72 7.72
CA GLU A 64 1.41 -3.95 8.50
C GLU A 64 1.44 -3.66 10.01
N ARG A 65 2.17 -2.61 10.43
CA ARG A 65 2.27 -2.21 11.83
C ARG A 65 0.92 -1.78 12.41
N GLU A 66 0.16 -0.98 11.67
CA GLU A 66 -1.16 -0.51 12.12
C GLU A 66 -2.16 -1.66 12.28
N LEU A 67 -2.18 -2.60 11.33
CA LEU A 67 -3.10 -3.74 11.39
C LEU A 67 -2.72 -4.74 12.48
N LYS A 68 -1.42 -5.00 12.67
CA LYS A 68 -0.92 -5.86 13.74
C LYS A 68 -1.27 -5.32 15.14
N ASN A 69 -1.20 -4.00 15.33
CA ASN A 69 -1.61 -3.37 16.59
C ASN A 69 -3.12 -3.41 16.82
N THR A 70 -3.92 -3.44 15.76
CA THR A 70 -5.39 -3.43 15.86
C THR A 70 -5.94 -4.79 16.30
N THR A 71 -5.28 -5.90 15.96
CA THR A 71 -5.75 -7.25 16.35
C THR A 71 -5.50 -7.60 17.82
N THR A 72 -4.61 -6.89 18.52
CA THR A 72 -4.24 -7.20 19.92
C THR A 72 -5.13 -6.50 20.96
N ARG A 73 -6.46 -6.44 20.76
CA ARG A 73 -7.39 -5.80 21.71
C ARG A 73 -8.55 -6.72 22.07
#